data_AF-A0A1Y1JGW3-F1
#
_entry.id   AF-A0A1Y1JGW3-F1
#
_cell.length_a   1.000
_cell.length_b   1.000
_cell.length_c   1.000
_cell.angle_alpha   90.00
_cell.angle_beta   90.00
_cell.angle_gamma   90.00
#
_symmetry.space_group_name_H-M   'P 1'
#
loop_
_entity.id
_entity.type
_entity.pdbx_description
1 polymer ?
#
loop_
_entity_poly.entity_id
_entity_poly.type
_entity_poly.pdbx_seq_one_letter_code
_entity_poly.pdbx_strand_id
1 'polypeptide(L)'
;MEREVDCQTDSVDISEEIKISEKVNDILVSYAKNLILNNPSKSFENENIIKKRIYEWSREYFQKLYDENGKDNKILKDDRTELETSVSHVDCPTVKDQIKKEMERVNFNMDN
;
A
#
# COMPACT_ATOMS: atom_id res chain seq x y z
N MET A 1 31.22 -40.11 -17.61
CA MET A 1 29.78 -39.89 -17.81
C MET A 1 29.43 -38.63 -17.05
N GLU A 2 29.28 -37.53 -17.77
CA GLU A 2 28.81 -36.26 -17.20
C GLU A 2 27.31 -36.40 -16.98
N ARG A 3 26.84 -36.06 -15.76
CA ARG A 3 25.41 -36.12 -15.42
C ARG A 3 24.79 -34.80 -15.87
N GLU A 4 23.98 -34.85 -16.92
CA GLU A 4 23.09 -33.76 -17.30
C GLU A 4 22.12 -33.54 -16.12
N VAL A 5 22.21 -32.36 -15.52
CA VAL A 5 21.29 -31.94 -14.45
C VAL A 5 20.11 -31.30 -15.15
N ASP A 6 18.99 -32.03 -15.24
CA ASP A 6 17.71 -31.49 -15.66
C ASP A 6 17.25 -30.44 -14.64
N CYS A 7 17.52 -29.18 -14.92
CA CYS A 7 16.94 -28.05 -14.19
C CYS A 7 15.47 -27.91 -14.63
N GLN A 8 14.58 -28.73 -14.08
CA GLN A 8 13.14 -28.47 -14.16
C GLN A 8 12.85 -27.15 -13.47
N THR A 9 12.60 -26.11 -14.27
CA THR A 9 12.05 -24.85 -13.78
C THR A 9 10.55 -24.99 -13.87
N ASP A 10 9.93 -25.58 -12.86
CA ASP A 10 8.47 -25.60 -12.75
C ASP A 10 8.01 -24.14 -12.69
N SER A 11 7.35 -23.69 -13.75
CA SER A 11 6.70 -22.37 -13.78
C SER A 11 5.53 -22.43 -12.81
N VAL A 12 5.76 -21.99 -11.57
CA VAL A 12 4.70 -21.88 -10.57
C VAL A 12 3.70 -20.86 -11.07
N ASP A 13 2.48 -21.32 -11.38
CA ASP A 13 1.36 -20.46 -11.72
C ASP A 13 0.90 -19.72 -10.46
N ILE A 14 1.48 -18.55 -10.24
CA ILE A 14 1.18 -17.67 -9.10
C ILE A 14 -0.22 -17.04 -9.17
N SER A 15 -0.98 -17.26 -10.25
CA SER A 15 -2.28 -16.64 -10.44
C SER A 15 -3.30 -17.08 -9.39
N GLU A 16 -3.21 -18.31 -8.88
CA GLU A 16 -4.09 -18.83 -7.82
C GLU A 16 -3.68 -18.39 -6.40
N GLU A 17 -2.47 -17.85 -6.22
CA GLU A 17 -1.96 -17.42 -4.91
C GLU A 17 -2.36 -15.98 -4.55
N ILE A 18 -2.68 -15.15 -5.56
CA ILE A 18 -3.01 -13.73 -5.35
C ILE A 18 -4.48 -13.59 -4.91
N LYS A 19 -4.69 -13.47 -3.61
CA LYS A 19 -6.02 -13.15 -3.05
C LYS A 19 -6.28 -11.65 -3.09
N ILE A 20 -7.12 -11.21 -4.02
CA ILE A 20 -7.58 -9.82 -4.12
C ILE A 20 -8.76 -9.62 -3.16
N SER A 21 -8.68 -8.60 -2.29
CA SER A 21 -9.80 -8.25 -1.42
C SER A 21 -10.96 -7.67 -2.22
N GLU A 22 -12.18 -8.14 -1.96
CA GLU A 22 -13.42 -7.70 -2.62
C GLU A 22 -13.63 -6.18 -2.55
N LYS A 23 -13.13 -5.55 -1.47
CA LYS A 23 -13.28 -4.10 -1.23
C LYS A 23 -12.34 -3.23 -2.07
N VAL A 24 -11.29 -3.82 -2.66
CA VAL A 24 -10.26 -3.06 -3.40
C VAL A 24 -10.88 -2.33 -4.58
N ASN A 25 -11.78 -3.00 -5.31
CA ASN A 25 -12.42 -2.40 -6.47
C ASN A 25 -13.23 -1.14 -6.10
N ASP A 26 -14.04 -1.21 -5.05
CA ASP A 26 -14.87 -0.10 -4.60
C ASP A 26 -14.04 1.12 -4.15
N ILE A 27 -12.93 0.84 -3.45
CA ILE A 27 -11.99 1.88 -3.01
C ILE A 27 -11.37 2.57 -4.23
N LEU A 28 -10.89 1.80 -5.21
CA LEU A 28 -10.26 2.34 -6.42
C LEU A 28 -11.24 3.11 -7.30
N VAL A 29 -12.47 2.61 -7.46
CA VAL A 29 -13.53 3.30 -8.21
C VAL A 29 -13.87 4.64 -7.56
N SER A 30 -14.02 4.67 -6.23
CA SER A 30 -14.32 5.89 -5.48
C SER A 30 -13.17 6.90 -5.57
N TYR A 31 -11.93 6.41 -5.45
CA TYR A 31 -10.74 7.23 -5.63
C TYR A 31 -10.68 7.85 -7.05
N ALA A 32 -10.87 7.05 -8.09
CA ALA A 32 -10.83 7.51 -9.48
C ALA A 32 -11.89 8.60 -9.76
N LYS A 33 -13.12 8.41 -9.27
CA LYS A 33 -14.18 9.43 -9.35
C LYS A 33 -13.75 10.74 -8.69
N ASN A 34 -13.18 10.68 -7.48
CA ASN A 34 -12.74 11.87 -6.77
C ASN A 34 -11.54 12.54 -7.47
N LEU A 35 -10.62 11.78 -8.03
CA LEU A 35 -9.47 12.32 -8.76
C LEU A 35 -9.92 13.08 -10.02
N ILE A 36 -10.87 12.53 -10.78
CA ILE A 36 -11.44 13.20 -11.97
C ILE A 36 -12.21 14.46 -11.58
N LEU A 37 -13.03 14.37 -10.52
CA LEU A 37 -13.87 15.48 -10.07
C LEU A 37 -13.04 16.68 -9.61
N ASN A 38 -12.00 16.42 -8.81
CA ASN A 38 -11.18 17.48 -8.22
C ASN A 38 -10.05 17.93 -9.14
N ASN A 39 -9.60 17.06 -10.06
CA ASN A 39 -8.54 17.31 -11.04
C ASN A 39 -7.37 18.15 -10.47
N PRO A 40 -6.61 17.59 -9.49
CA PRO A 40 -5.63 18.34 -8.71
C PRO A 40 -4.47 18.92 -9.53
N SER A 41 -4.32 18.48 -10.79
CA SER A 41 -3.26 18.91 -11.70
C SER A 41 -3.73 19.90 -12.79
N LYS A 42 -5.01 20.31 -12.80
CA LYS A 42 -5.62 21.08 -13.92
C LYS A 42 -4.85 22.33 -14.36
N SER A 43 -4.17 23.01 -13.44
CA SER A 43 -3.47 24.29 -13.69
C SER A 43 -1.97 24.14 -13.97
N PHE A 44 -1.47 22.90 -14.14
CA PHE A 44 -0.05 22.65 -14.30
C PHE A 44 0.20 21.96 -15.64
N GLU A 45 1.24 22.40 -16.35
CA GLU A 45 1.65 21.83 -17.64
C GLU A 45 2.91 20.97 -17.52
N ASN A 46 3.73 21.20 -16.48
CA ASN A 46 4.94 20.44 -16.24
C ASN A 46 4.61 19.06 -15.68
N GLU A 47 5.01 18.00 -16.39
CA GLU A 47 4.74 16.60 -16.04
C GLU A 47 5.20 16.23 -14.62
N ASN A 48 6.38 16.68 -14.19
CA ASN A 48 6.90 16.36 -12.85
C ASN A 48 6.05 17.02 -11.76
N ILE A 49 5.57 18.24 -12.02
CA ILE A 49 4.67 18.94 -11.09
C ILE A 49 3.30 18.23 -11.07
N ILE A 50 2.77 17.85 -12.22
CA ILE A 50 1.52 17.10 -12.34
C ILE A 50 1.59 15.80 -11.52
N LYS A 51 2.63 14.99 -11.72
CA LYS A 51 2.82 13.73 -11.00
C LYS A 51 2.92 13.95 -9.50
N LYS A 52 3.70 14.94 -9.06
CA LYS A 52 3.84 15.29 -7.65
C LYS A 52 2.51 15.72 -7.03
N ARG A 53 1.72 16.53 -7.73
CA ARG A 53 0.40 17.00 -7.26
C ARG A 53 -0.61 15.87 -7.14
N ILE A 54 -0.66 14.98 -8.14
CA ILE A 54 -1.52 13.80 -8.06
C ILE A 54 -1.11 12.97 -6.85
N TYR A 55 0.18 12.66 -6.68
CA TYR A 55 0.68 11.87 -5.55
C TYR A 55 0.35 12.49 -4.18
N GLU A 56 0.61 13.78 -4.00
CA GLU A 56 0.28 14.50 -2.76
C GLU A 56 -1.21 14.41 -2.44
N TRP A 57 -2.06 14.68 -3.43
CA TRP A 57 -3.50 14.62 -3.30
C TRP A 57 -4.00 13.20 -3.01
N SER A 58 -3.44 12.18 -3.67
CA SER A 58 -3.75 10.77 -3.41
C SER A 58 -3.44 10.39 -1.97
N ARG A 59 -2.27 10.81 -1.46
CA ARG A 59 -1.86 10.52 -0.08
C ARG A 59 -2.85 11.13 0.92
N GLU A 60 -3.26 12.38 0.70
CA GLU A 60 -4.26 13.05 1.54
C GLU A 60 -5.63 12.37 1.47
N TYR A 61 -6.07 11.96 0.27
CA TYR A 61 -7.33 11.22 0.09
C TYR A 61 -7.35 9.92 0.90
N PHE A 62 -6.31 9.09 0.77
CA PHE A 62 -6.26 7.81 1.48
C PHE A 62 -6.03 7.98 2.98
N GLN A 63 -5.29 9.00 3.42
CA GLN A 63 -5.15 9.33 4.84
C GLN A 63 -6.51 9.69 5.45
N LYS A 64 -7.28 10.56 4.77
CA LYS A 64 -8.63 10.93 5.21
C LYS A 64 -9.56 9.72 5.28
N LEU A 65 -9.54 8.85 4.26
CA LEU A 65 -10.33 7.61 4.23
C LEU A 65 -9.97 6.68 5.41
N TYR A 66 -8.68 6.56 5.73
CA TYR A 66 -8.20 5.79 6.86
C TYR A 66 -8.68 6.37 8.20
N ASP A 67 -8.55 7.69 8.37
CA ASP A 67 -8.94 8.39 9.60
C ASP A 67 -10.46 8.32 9.84
N GLU A 68 -11.27 8.41 8.79
CA GLU A 68 -12.73 8.28 8.85
C GLU A 68 -13.15 6.85 9.25
N ASN A 69 -12.57 5.83 8.61
CA ASN A 69 -12.82 4.44 8.97
C ASN A 69 -12.31 4.08 10.39
N GLY A 70 -11.30 4.79 10.89
CA GLY A 70 -10.79 4.67 12.26
C GLY A 70 -11.66 5.38 13.32
N LYS A 71 -12.44 6.40 12.92
CA LYS A 71 -13.35 7.14 13.80
C LYS A 71 -14.66 6.41 14.04
N ASP A 72 -15.15 5.65 13.08
CA ASP A 72 -16.36 4.81 13.26
C ASP A 72 -16.17 3.71 14.32
N ASN A 73 -14.92 3.32 14.63
CA ASN A 73 -14.60 2.36 15.68
C ASN A 73 -14.35 2.99 17.07
N LYS A 74 -14.44 4.32 17.22
CA LYS A 74 -14.11 5.04 18.47
C LYS A 74 -15.29 5.75 19.14
N ILE A 75 -16.50 5.70 18.58
CA ILE A 75 -17.71 6.30 19.18
C ILE A 75 -18.58 5.23 19.86
N LEU A 76 -17.98 4.26 20.55
CA LEU A 76 -18.66 3.33 21.46
C LEU A 76 -17.69 2.83 22.56
N LYS A 77 -16.96 3.74 23.19
CA LYS A 77 -16.20 3.42 24.43
C LYS A 77 -16.37 4.51 25.47
N ASP A 78 -17.61 4.63 25.92
CA ASP A 78 -17.91 5.01 27.30
C ASP A 78 -18.84 3.93 27.87
N ASP A 79 -18.27 2.81 28.26
CA ASP A 79 -18.39 2.31 29.63
C ASP A 79 -17.49 1.07 29.80
N ARG A 80 -17.10 0.85 31.04
CA ARG A 80 -16.13 -0.12 31.54
C ARG A 80 -16.28 -1.53 30.97
N THR A 81 -15.16 -2.15 30.57
CA THR A 81 -14.77 -3.51 31.00
C THR A 81 -13.35 -3.81 30.56
N GLU A 82 -12.55 -4.29 31.51
CA GLU A 82 -11.25 -4.89 31.30
C GLU A 82 -11.38 -6.08 30.34
N LEU A 83 -10.58 -6.10 29.27
CA LEU A 83 -10.30 -7.33 28.54
C LEU A 83 -8.87 -7.28 28.03
N GLU A 84 -8.00 -7.93 28.81
CA GLU A 84 -6.64 -8.28 28.41
C GLU A 84 -6.65 -8.87 27.00
N THR A 85 -5.99 -8.20 26.07
CA THR A 85 -5.72 -8.76 24.75
C THR A 85 -4.21 -8.93 24.62
N SER A 86 -3.79 -10.18 24.77
CA SER A 86 -2.44 -10.65 24.53
C SER A 86 -2.02 -10.30 23.09
N VAL A 87 -1.22 -9.24 22.97
CA VAL A 87 -0.50 -8.90 21.75
C VAL A 87 0.59 -9.96 21.57
N SER A 88 0.31 -10.96 20.73
CA SER A 88 1.35 -11.76 20.09
C SER A 88 2.13 -10.83 19.16
N HIS A 89 3.16 -10.19 19.72
CA HIS A 89 4.14 -9.40 19.01
C HIS A 89 4.99 -10.39 18.19
N VAL A 90 4.60 -10.64 16.94
CA VAL A 90 5.48 -11.36 16.01
C VAL A 90 6.51 -10.35 15.52
N ASP A 91 7.57 -10.17 16.32
CA ASP A 91 8.82 -9.61 15.85
C ASP A 91 9.42 -10.56 14.82
N CYS A 92 9.04 -10.38 13.55
CA CYS A 92 9.68 -11.07 12.44
C CYS A 92 10.78 -10.15 11.87
N PRO A 93 12.07 -10.33 12.26
CA PRO A 93 13.18 -9.50 11.78
C PRO A 93 13.28 -9.44 10.24
N THR A 94 12.78 -10.47 9.56
CA THR A 94 12.74 -10.58 8.10
C THR A 94 11.98 -9.44 7.40
N VAL A 95 10.89 -8.95 8.01
CA VAL A 95 10.07 -7.87 7.42
C VAL A 95 10.79 -6.53 7.54
N LYS A 96 11.47 -6.30 8.66
CA LYS A 96 12.24 -5.07 8.91
C LYS A 96 13.43 -4.96 7.94
N ASP A 97 14.09 -6.07 7.65
CA ASP A 97 15.22 -6.13 6.73
C ASP A 97 14.79 -5.95 5.26
N GLN A 98 13.62 -6.46 4.87
CA GLN A 98 13.06 -6.23 3.54
C GLN A 98 12.69 -4.75 3.30
N ILE A 99 12.06 -4.11 4.29
CA ILE A 99 11.70 -2.68 4.20
C ILE A 99 12.96 -1.83 4.09
N LYS A 100 14.01 -2.13 4.87
CA LYS A 100 15.29 -1.41 4.81
C LYS A 100 15.95 -1.56 3.43
N LYS A 101 15.96 -2.79 2.89
CA LYS A 101 16.55 -3.09 1.57
C LYS A 101 15.85 -2.36 0.43
N GLU A 102 14.52 -2.24 0.46
CA GLU A 102 13.78 -1.49 -0.56
C GLU A 102 13.97 0.03 -0.38
N MET A 103 14.08 0.56 0.84
CA MET A 103 14.40 1.99 1.02
C MET A 103 15.79 2.37 0.50
N GLU A 104 16.80 1.51 0.65
CA GLU A 104 18.14 1.71 0.08
C GLU A 104 18.16 1.60 -1.45
N ARG A 105 17.25 0.81 -2.03
CA ARG A 105 17.09 0.63 -3.48
C ARG A 105 16.47 1.85 -4.15
N VAL A 106 15.68 2.64 -3.42
CA VAL A 106 15.00 3.85 -3.91
C VAL A 106 15.85 5.11 -3.69
N ASN A 107 17.17 4.99 -3.81
CA ASN A 107 18.04 6.16 -4.01
C ASN A 107 17.84 6.68 -5.44
N PHE A 108 16.95 7.66 -5.58
CA PHE A 108 16.93 8.49 -6.78
C PHE A 108 18.22 9.31 -6.82
N ASN A 109 19.08 9.06 -7.81
CA ASN A 109 20.20 9.95 -8.11
C ASN A 109 19.63 11.34 -8.43
N MET A 110 19.70 12.24 -7.46
CA MET A 110 19.53 13.68 -7.63
C MET A 110 20.89 14.33 -7.95
N ASP A 111 21.63 13.76 -8.89
CA ASP A 111 22.83 14.41 -9.40
C ASP A 111 22.43 15.34 -10.55
N ASN A 112 22.67 16.63 -10.32
CA ASN A 112 22.67 17.70 -11.31
C ASN A 112 24.05 18.34 -11.28
#